data_AF-A0A519W0T6-F1
#
_entry.id   AF-A0A519W0T6-F1
#
_cell.length_a   1.000
_cell.length_b   1.000
_cell.length_c   1.000
_cell.angle_alpha   90.00
_cell.angle_beta   90.00
_cell.angle_gamma   90.00
#
_symmetry.space_group_name_H-M   'P 1'
#
loop_
_entity.id
_entity.type
_entity.pdbx_description
1 polymer ?
#
loop_
_entity_poly.entity_id
_entity_poly.type
_entity_poly.pdbx_seq_one_letter_code
_entity_poly.pdbx_strand_id
1 'polypeptide(L)'
;SGVINYGEEFLHSMESGGWDLSKVDTEKLKESKATLVFGQMNEPPGARARVALSGLTVAEYFRDGDGEGAGKDILFFVDNIFRFTQAGSEVSALLGRMPSAVGYQPTLATEMGLMQERITSTKRGSITSVQAVYVPADDLTDPAPATTFAHLDATTVLSRKIAELGIYPAVDPLDSTSRILSPAVLGDEHYNTAQRVKETLQRYKELQDIIAILGMDELSEEDKLVVSRARRVQRFLSQPFHVAEQFTGLKGVLVDIKDTIKGFNMIMDGEVDEYPEAAFNLVGSIEEAIEKGKKLLAEAN
;
A
#
# COMPACT_ATOMS: atom_id res chain seq x y z
N SER A 1 18.33 -7.36 9.95
CA SER A 1 17.88 -7.49 8.55
C SER A 1 19.04 -7.48 7.53
N GLY A 2 20.26 -7.02 7.88
CA GLY A 2 21.41 -7.06 6.96
C GLY A 2 21.28 -6.14 5.74
N VAL A 3 20.30 -5.22 5.74
CA VAL A 3 20.01 -4.31 4.63
C VAL A 3 20.99 -3.13 4.62
N ILE A 4 21.40 -2.66 5.79
CA ILE A 4 22.45 -1.65 5.95
C ILE A 4 23.53 -2.25 6.85
N ASN A 5 24.79 -2.18 6.38
CA ASN A 5 25.94 -2.73 7.08
C ASN A 5 26.86 -1.60 7.55
N TYR A 6 26.70 -1.18 8.80
CA TYR A 6 27.51 -0.12 9.41
C TYR A 6 28.85 -0.63 9.99
N GLY A 7 29.09 -1.94 9.96
CA GLY A 7 30.19 -2.59 10.67
C GLY A 7 29.84 -2.99 12.10
N GLU A 8 30.51 -4.02 12.61
CA GLU A 8 30.24 -4.62 13.93
C GLU A 8 30.54 -3.66 15.09
N GLU A 9 31.56 -2.81 14.94
CA GLU A 9 31.99 -1.88 15.98
C GLU A 9 30.96 -0.76 16.21
N PHE A 10 30.38 -0.23 15.12
CA PHE A 10 29.28 0.73 15.20
C PHE A 10 28.02 0.11 15.80
N LEU A 11 27.67 -1.11 15.37
CA LEU A 11 26.50 -1.83 15.89
C LEU A 11 26.59 -2.08 17.39
N HIS A 12 27.74 -2.56 17.88
CA HIS A 12 27.97 -2.77 19.29
C HIS A 12 27.93 -1.45 20.09
N SER A 13 28.45 -0.36 19.54
CA SER A 13 28.32 0.98 20.12
C SER A 13 26.86 1.42 20.21
N MET A 14 26.07 1.18 19.16
CA MET A 14 24.64 1.54 19.11
C MET A 14 23.82 0.76 20.13
N GLU A 15 24.07 -0.55 20.27
CA GLU A 15 23.41 -1.42 21.26
C GLU A 15 23.72 -1.02 22.70
N SER A 16 24.91 -0.46 22.93
CA SER A 16 25.33 0.10 24.23
C SER A 16 24.91 1.57 24.43
N GLY A 17 24.09 2.12 23.52
CA GLY A 17 23.50 3.47 23.62
C GLY A 17 24.38 4.60 23.10
N GLY A 18 25.51 4.31 22.47
CA GLY A 18 26.43 5.28 21.88
C GLY A 18 26.21 5.47 20.38
N TRP A 19 26.22 6.71 19.90
CA TRP A 19 26.08 7.05 18.47
C TRP A 19 27.37 7.67 17.92
N ASP A 20 28.42 6.86 17.81
CA ASP A 20 29.73 7.32 17.34
C ASP A 20 29.92 7.04 15.85
N LEU A 21 29.73 8.07 15.03
CA LEU A 21 29.84 7.97 13.57
C LEU A 21 31.25 7.63 13.08
N SER A 22 32.29 7.80 13.91
CA SER A 22 33.67 7.45 13.52
C SER A 22 33.90 5.94 13.42
N LYS A 23 33.03 5.14 14.05
CA LYS A 23 33.10 3.66 14.05
C LYS A 23 32.40 3.01 12.86
N VAL A 24 31.84 3.82 11.96
CA VAL A 24 31.18 3.31 10.75
C VAL A 24 32.24 2.82 9.77
N ASP A 25 32.16 1.53 9.43
CA ASP A 25 33.02 0.91 8.43
C ASP A 25 32.52 1.28 7.03
N THR A 26 33.25 2.18 6.35
CA THR A 26 32.89 2.68 5.03
C THR A 26 33.05 1.65 3.91
N GLU A 27 33.88 0.63 4.09
CA GLU A 27 34.03 -0.45 3.11
C GLU A 27 32.83 -1.41 3.21
N LYS A 28 32.44 -1.78 4.43
CA LYS A 28 31.21 -2.57 4.65
C LYS A 28 29.95 -1.81 4.25
N LEU A 29 29.93 -0.48 4.40
CA LEU A 29 28.80 0.35 3.98
C LEU A 29 28.49 0.20 2.48
N LYS A 30 29.49 -0.04 1.63
CA LYS A 30 29.31 -0.23 0.18
C LYS A 30 28.45 -1.44 -0.17
N GLU A 31 28.38 -2.43 0.72
CA GLU A 31 27.55 -3.62 0.56
C GLU A 31 26.08 -3.39 0.96
N SER A 32 25.77 -2.21 1.53
CA SER A 32 24.43 -1.83 1.94
C SER A 32 23.49 -1.69 0.74
N LYS A 33 22.23 -2.04 0.94
CA LYS A 33 21.18 -2.08 -0.09
C LYS A 33 20.11 -1.01 0.09
N ALA A 34 20.27 -0.12 1.07
CA ALA A 34 19.34 0.97 1.33
C ALA A 34 20.08 2.28 1.57
N THR A 35 19.48 3.38 1.13
CA THR A 35 19.88 4.74 1.46
C THR A 35 18.70 5.43 2.11
N LEU A 36 18.94 6.10 3.24
CA LEU A 36 17.92 6.80 4.00
C LEU A 36 18.17 8.30 3.88
N VAL A 37 17.15 9.04 3.43
CA VAL A 37 17.20 10.50 3.31
C VAL A 37 16.07 11.05 4.17
N PHE A 38 16.42 11.75 5.25
CA PHE A 38 15.46 12.24 6.23
C PHE A 38 15.30 13.76 6.15
N GLY A 39 14.03 14.19 6.23
CA GLY A 39 13.62 15.58 6.35
C GLY A 39 12.45 15.61 7.33
N GLN A 40 12.80 15.60 8.62
CA GLN A 40 11.82 15.40 9.69
C GLN A 40 10.91 16.61 9.87
N MET A 41 9.84 16.46 10.66
CA MET A 41 8.84 17.52 10.87
C MET A 41 9.38 18.74 11.63
N ASN A 42 10.45 18.57 12.41
CA ASN A 42 11.14 19.65 13.11
C ASN A 42 12.00 20.52 12.17
N GLU A 43 12.24 20.08 10.94
CA GLU A 43 13.01 20.83 9.95
C GLU A 43 12.16 21.96 9.31
N PRO A 44 12.80 23.08 8.90
CA PRO A 44 12.10 24.17 8.27
C PRO A 44 11.44 23.75 6.94
N PRO A 45 10.38 24.43 6.50
CA PRO A 45 9.64 24.05 5.30
C PRO A 45 10.51 24.03 4.04
N GLY A 46 11.55 24.85 3.95
CA GLY A 46 12.52 24.79 2.85
C GLY A 46 13.25 23.45 2.74
N ALA A 47 13.63 22.84 3.87
CA ALA A 47 14.26 21.52 3.88
C ALA A 47 13.26 20.42 3.52
N ARG A 48 12.05 20.46 4.11
CA ARG A 48 10.97 19.51 3.79
C ARG A 48 10.52 19.57 2.33
N ALA A 49 10.53 20.74 1.71
CA ALA A 49 10.20 20.93 0.29
C ALA A 49 11.31 20.47 -0.67
N ARG A 50 12.48 20.07 -0.18
CA ARG A 50 13.63 19.65 -1.01
C ARG A 50 14.12 18.24 -0.73
N VAL A 51 13.86 17.69 0.47
CA VAL A 51 14.29 16.34 0.86
C VAL A 51 13.86 15.27 -0.14
N ALA A 52 12.62 15.35 -0.65
CA ALA A 52 12.11 14.39 -1.62
C ALA A 52 12.91 14.45 -2.95
N LEU A 53 13.32 15.64 -3.38
CA LEU A 53 14.16 15.82 -4.56
C LEU A 53 15.58 15.30 -4.33
N SER A 54 16.13 15.47 -3.12
CA SER A 54 17.43 14.90 -2.75
C SER A 54 17.41 13.37 -2.78
N GLY A 55 16.38 12.75 -2.20
CA GLY A 55 16.19 11.29 -2.27
C GLY A 55 16.01 10.81 -3.71
N LEU A 56 15.26 11.56 -4.52
CA LEU A 56 15.06 11.25 -5.93
C LEU A 56 16.35 11.34 -6.74
N THR A 57 17.21 12.33 -6.50
CA THR A 57 18.51 12.43 -7.17
C THR A 57 19.40 11.20 -6.86
N VAL A 58 19.36 10.69 -5.63
CA VAL A 58 20.07 9.45 -5.27
C VAL A 58 19.49 8.26 -6.02
N ALA A 59 18.16 8.15 -6.10
CA ALA A 59 17.49 7.08 -6.83
C ALA A 59 17.80 7.15 -8.34
N GLU A 60 17.80 8.34 -8.94
CA GLU A 60 18.17 8.56 -10.34
C GLU A 60 19.62 8.18 -10.61
N TYR A 61 20.55 8.50 -9.70
CA TYR A 61 21.94 8.06 -9.84
C TYR A 61 22.05 6.54 -9.91
N PHE A 62 21.30 5.81 -9.09
CA PHE A 62 21.29 4.34 -9.16
C PHE A 62 20.55 3.80 -10.40
N ARG A 63 19.50 4.48 -10.87
CA ARG A 63 18.75 4.13 -12.08
C ARG A 63 19.59 4.33 -13.35
N ASP A 64 20.33 5.43 -13.43
CA ASP A 64 21.07 5.82 -14.64
C ASP A 64 22.51 5.30 -14.63
N GLY A 65 23.06 5.02 -13.44
CA GLY A 65 24.42 4.54 -13.27
C GLY A 65 25.47 5.60 -13.59
N ASP A 66 26.65 5.14 -14.01
CA ASP A 66 27.79 5.98 -14.40
C ASP A 66 27.64 6.67 -15.77
N GLY A 67 26.48 6.54 -16.43
CA GLY A 67 26.26 7.11 -17.75
C GLY A 67 26.76 6.24 -18.91
N GLU A 68 27.46 5.14 -18.66
CA GLU A 68 27.96 4.20 -19.69
C GLU A 68 27.43 2.76 -19.52
N GLY A 69 27.06 2.34 -18.31
CA GLY A 69 26.56 1.00 -17.99
C GLY A 69 25.04 0.83 -17.88
N ALA A 70 24.60 -0.42 -17.72
CA ALA A 70 23.23 -0.75 -17.32
C ALA A 70 23.00 -0.25 -15.88
N GLY A 71 21.90 0.46 -15.69
CA GLY A 71 21.47 0.93 -14.37
C GLY A 71 20.84 -0.18 -13.54
N LYS A 72 20.29 0.19 -12.39
CA LYS A 72 19.63 -0.73 -11.46
C LYS A 72 18.13 -0.46 -11.37
N ASP A 73 17.40 -1.50 -11.00
CA ASP A 73 16.00 -1.38 -10.59
C ASP A 73 15.94 -1.00 -9.11
N ILE A 74 15.28 0.12 -8.81
CA ILE A 74 15.31 0.77 -7.50
C ILE A 74 13.90 0.89 -6.94
N LEU A 75 13.74 0.51 -5.68
CA LEU A 75 12.55 0.82 -4.90
C LEU A 75 12.73 2.18 -4.22
N PHE A 76 11.81 3.10 -4.48
CA PHE A 76 11.83 4.45 -3.91
C PHE A 76 10.63 4.66 -2.99
N PHE A 77 10.88 4.73 -1.68
CA PHE A 77 9.83 4.91 -0.68
C PHE A 77 9.72 6.38 -0.27
N VAL A 78 8.53 6.97 -0.41
CA VAL A 78 8.24 8.35 0.01
C VAL A 78 7.18 8.34 1.09
N ASP A 79 7.57 8.65 2.32
CA ASP A 79 6.67 8.78 3.47
C ASP A 79 6.83 10.18 4.09
N ASN A 80 5.97 11.16 3.82
CA ASN A 80 4.72 11.13 3.05
C ASN A 80 4.73 12.26 2.00
N ILE A 81 4.26 11.99 0.78
CA ILE A 81 4.29 12.98 -0.33
C ILE A 81 3.43 14.21 -0.03
N PHE A 82 2.37 14.08 0.77
CA PHE A 82 1.57 15.23 1.20
C PHE A 82 2.40 16.27 1.97
N ARG A 83 3.43 15.84 2.72
CA ARG A 83 4.31 16.75 3.46
C ARG A 83 5.19 17.60 2.55
N PHE A 84 5.53 17.09 1.36
CA PHE A 84 6.18 17.87 0.32
C PHE A 84 5.27 19.01 -0.15
N THR A 85 4.01 18.71 -0.43
CA THR A 85 2.99 19.73 -0.80
C THR A 85 2.76 20.75 0.31
N GLN A 86 2.60 20.30 1.55
CA GLN A 86 2.40 21.17 2.71
C GLN A 86 3.57 22.15 2.88
N ALA A 87 4.80 21.65 2.80
CA ALA A 87 5.99 22.47 2.86
C ALA A 87 6.06 23.49 1.70
N GLY A 88 5.65 23.09 0.50
CA GLY A 88 5.52 23.99 -0.66
C GLY A 88 4.53 25.13 -0.42
N SER A 89 3.37 24.84 0.19
CA SER A 89 2.39 25.86 0.57
C SER A 89 2.95 26.84 1.61
N GLU A 90 3.62 26.35 2.65
CA GLU A 90 4.27 27.18 3.67
C GLU A 90 5.33 28.11 3.06
N VAL A 91 6.19 27.60 2.17
CA VAL A 91 7.20 28.41 1.46
C VAL A 91 6.54 29.43 0.54
N SER A 92 5.48 29.06 -0.18
CA SER A 92 4.76 29.95 -1.09
C SER A 92 4.13 31.13 -0.35
N ALA A 93 3.57 30.89 0.84
CA ALA A 93 3.01 31.95 1.69
C ALA A 93 4.10 32.93 2.16
N LEU A 94 5.27 32.42 2.57
CA LEU A 94 6.41 33.26 2.97
C LEU A 94 6.97 34.11 1.82
N LEU A 95 6.87 33.63 0.58
CA LEU A 95 7.27 34.35 -0.63
C LEU A 95 6.23 35.39 -1.08
N GLY A 96 5.10 35.54 -0.38
CA GLY A 96 4.05 36.50 -0.71
C GLY A 96 3.27 36.14 -1.98
N ARG A 97 3.29 34.87 -2.41
CA ARG A 97 2.48 34.41 -3.55
C ARG A 97 1.02 34.32 -3.11
N MET A 98 0.10 34.75 -3.98
CA MET A 98 -1.33 34.56 -3.71
C MET A 98 -1.67 33.07 -3.63
N PRO A 99 -2.39 32.63 -2.59
CA PRO A 99 -2.81 31.23 -2.46
C PRO A 99 -3.86 30.88 -3.51
N SER A 100 -3.89 29.60 -3.88
CA SER A 100 -4.89 29.01 -4.78
C SER A 100 -6.01 28.34 -3.96
N ALA A 101 -6.75 27.42 -4.57
CA ALA A 101 -7.81 26.64 -3.93
C ALA A 101 -7.34 26.03 -2.61
N VAL A 102 -8.18 26.13 -1.58
CA VAL A 102 -7.97 25.55 -0.25
C VAL A 102 -6.67 26.02 0.44
N GLY A 103 -6.02 27.09 -0.06
CA GLY A 103 -4.81 27.64 0.55
C GLY A 103 -3.50 27.02 0.06
N TYR A 104 -3.52 26.19 -0.99
CA TYR A 104 -2.29 25.64 -1.58
C TYR A 104 -1.54 26.66 -2.46
N GLN A 105 -0.27 26.38 -2.75
CA GLN A 105 0.52 27.18 -3.66
C GLN A 105 -0.06 27.14 -5.09
N PRO A 106 -0.02 28.25 -5.86
CA PRO A 106 -0.50 28.27 -7.25
C PRO A 106 0.36 27.42 -8.20
N THR A 107 1.52 26.97 -7.73
CA THR A 107 2.50 26.16 -8.47
C THR A 107 2.42 24.66 -8.14
N LEU A 108 1.39 24.23 -7.39
CA LEU A 108 1.25 22.87 -6.88
C LEU A 108 1.38 21.82 -7.99
N ALA A 109 0.60 21.97 -9.06
CA ALA A 109 0.60 21.01 -10.17
C ALA A 109 1.96 20.94 -10.87
N THR A 110 2.61 22.09 -11.09
CA THR A 110 3.93 22.14 -11.72
C THR A 110 5.01 21.52 -10.83
N GLU A 111 5.04 21.85 -9.54
CA GLU A 111 6.03 21.31 -8.59
C GLU A 111 5.85 19.80 -8.39
N MET A 112 4.61 19.33 -8.31
CA MET A 112 4.29 17.91 -8.25
C MET A 112 4.72 17.19 -9.54
N GLY A 113 4.34 17.72 -10.71
CA GLY A 113 4.71 17.13 -12.00
C GLY A 113 6.22 17.05 -12.21
N LEU A 114 6.98 18.10 -11.87
CA LEU A 114 8.45 18.09 -11.98
C LEU A 114 9.10 17.00 -11.12
N MET A 115 8.48 16.64 -9.99
CA MET A 115 8.97 15.61 -9.09
C MET A 115 8.52 14.21 -9.55
N GLN A 116 7.23 14.04 -9.88
CA GLN A 116 6.66 12.75 -10.27
C GLN A 116 7.15 12.25 -11.63
N GLU A 117 7.30 13.12 -12.63
CA GLU A 117 7.75 12.71 -13.98
C GLU A 117 9.20 12.19 -14.02
N ARG A 118 10.00 12.55 -13.01
CA ARG A 118 11.36 12.02 -12.83
C ARG A 118 11.35 10.58 -12.28
N ILE A 119 10.27 10.20 -11.59
CA ILE A 119 10.03 8.85 -11.08
C ILE A 119 9.47 8.02 -12.22
N THR A 120 10.37 7.51 -13.07
CA THR A 120 9.98 6.73 -14.23
C THR A 120 11.02 5.67 -14.56
N SER A 121 10.61 4.69 -15.36
CA SER A 121 11.48 3.68 -15.92
C SER A 121 12.12 4.17 -17.22
N THR A 122 13.44 4.06 -17.32
CA THR A 122 14.20 4.44 -18.52
C THR A 122 14.71 3.19 -19.24
N LYS A 123 15.43 3.37 -20.35
CA LYS A 123 16.10 2.26 -21.03
C LYS A 123 17.25 1.65 -20.23
N ARG A 124 17.70 2.31 -19.16
CA ARG A 124 18.89 1.93 -18.38
C ARG A 124 18.53 1.21 -17.09
N GLY A 125 17.40 1.56 -16.48
CA GLY A 125 16.92 0.97 -15.23
C GLY A 125 15.52 1.51 -14.89
N SER A 126 14.96 1.04 -13.79
CA SER A 126 13.63 1.45 -13.33
C SER A 126 13.63 2.05 -11.93
N ILE A 127 12.71 2.97 -11.69
CA ILE A 127 12.34 3.41 -10.34
C ILE A 127 10.90 2.98 -10.10
N THR A 128 10.71 2.05 -9.17
CA THR A 128 9.39 1.66 -8.67
C THR A 128 9.16 2.41 -7.37
N SER A 129 8.28 3.42 -7.39
CA SER A 129 8.00 4.21 -6.19
C SER A 129 6.79 3.70 -5.43
N VAL A 130 6.91 3.70 -4.10
CA VAL A 130 5.80 3.47 -3.17
C VAL A 130 5.66 4.74 -2.32
N GLN A 131 4.56 5.45 -2.52
CA GLN A 131 4.36 6.77 -1.93
C GLN A 131 3.16 6.73 -1.00
N ALA A 132 3.38 7.06 0.28
CA ALA A 132 2.29 7.31 1.20
C ALA A 132 1.70 8.68 0.90
N VAL A 133 0.38 8.75 0.69
CA VAL A 133 -0.38 9.99 0.49
C VAL A 133 -1.31 10.17 1.68
N TYR A 134 -1.12 11.23 2.45
CA TYR A 134 -2.07 11.60 3.50
C TYR A 134 -3.24 12.36 2.88
N VAL A 135 -4.46 11.87 3.12
CA VAL A 135 -5.69 12.52 2.68
C VAL A 135 -6.23 13.37 3.84
N PRO A 136 -6.20 14.71 3.75
CA PRO A 136 -6.69 15.55 4.83
C PRO A 136 -8.20 15.37 4.99
N ALA A 137 -8.65 15.17 6.24
CA ALA A 137 -10.06 15.02 6.60
C ALA A 137 -10.84 13.94 5.80
N ASP A 138 -10.16 12.89 5.30
CA ASP A 138 -10.74 11.85 4.45
C ASP A 138 -11.39 12.40 3.15
N ASP A 139 -10.98 13.60 2.70
CA ASP A 139 -11.47 14.26 1.47
C ASP A 139 -10.55 14.02 0.26
N LEU A 140 -10.95 13.10 -0.62
CA LEU A 140 -10.25 12.79 -1.88
C LEU A 140 -10.33 13.92 -2.91
N THR A 141 -11.19 14.92 -2.70
CA THR A 141 -11.36 16.07 -3.61
C THR A 141 -10.40 17.22 -3.29
N ASP A 142 -9.63 17.11 -2.20
CA ASP A 142 -8.57 18.06 -1.88
C ASP A 142 -7.55 18.14 -3.06
N PRO A 143 -7.12 19.35 -3.45
CA PRO A 143 -6.20 19.54 -4.58
C PRO A 143 -4.89 18.75 -4.49
N ALA A 144 -4.36 18.48 -3.29
CA ALA A 144 -3.09 17.79 -3.12
C ALA A 144 -3.17 16.28 -3.45
N PRO A 145 -4.07 15.48 -2.85
CA PRO A 145 -4.35 14.12 -3.31
C PRO A 145 -4.78 14.06 -4.77
N ALA A 146 -5.71 14.93 -5.20
CA ALA A 146 -6.24 14.92 -6.56
C ALA A 146 -5.15 15.09 -7.63
N THR A 147 -4.22 16.03 -7.41
CA THR A 147 -3.08 16.23 -8.32
C THR A 147 -2.11 15.05 -8.27
N THR A 148 -1.88 14.47 -7.09
CA THR A 148 -0.98 13.32 -6.92
C THR A 148 -1.52 12.09 -7.66
N PHE A 149 -2.82 11.81 -7.55
CA PHE A 149 -3.45 10.64 -8.17
C PHE A 149 -3.32 10.63 -9.70
N ALA A 150 -3.28 11.80 -10.34
CA ALA A 150 -3.09 11.90 -11.79
C ALA A 150 -1.73 11.34 -12.27
N HIS A 151 -0.74 11.23 -11.39
CA HIS A 151 0.59 10.71 -11.70
C HIS A 151 0.82 9.26 -11.25
N LEU A 152 -0.12 8.63 -10.53
CA LEU A 152 0.06 7.29 -9.99
C LEU A 152 -0.47 6.21 -10.95
N ASP A 153 0.37 5.19 -11.21
CA ASP A 153 -0.02 4.02 -12.00
C ASP A 153 -0.98 3.07 -11.26
N ALA A 154 -0.89 3.05 -9.93
CA ALA A 154 -1.76 2.28 -9.07
C ALA A 154 -2.08 3.07 -7.80
N THR A 155 -3.33 3.02 -7.38
CA THR A 155 -3.82 3.65 -6.15
C THR A 155 -4.33 2.56 -5.21
N THR A 156 -3.78 2.55 -3.99
CA THR A 156 -4.25 1.68 -2.90
C THR A 156 -4.86 2.57 -1.84
N VAL A 157 -6.19 2.59 -1.78
CA VAL A 157 -6.94 3.42 -0.84
C VAL A 157 -7.12 2.64 0.46
N LEU A 158 -6.73 3.25 1.59
CA LEU A 158 -6.93 2.68 2.91
C LEU A 158 -8.17 3.28 3.56
N SER A 159 -9.10 2.44 4.01
CA SER A 159 -10.39 2.86 4.55
C SER A 159 -10.51 2.56 6.04
N ARG A 160 -10.90 3.58 6.81
CA ARG A 160 -11.15 3.44 8.25
C ARG A 160 -12.28 2.44 8.55
N LYS A 161 -13.34 2.45 7.73
CA LYS A 161 -14.49 1.54 7.87
C LYS A 161 -14.07 0.07 7.77
N ILE A 162 -13.09 -0.24 6.93
CA ILE A 162 -12.57 -1.61 6.76
C ILE A 162 -11.69 -1.99 7.96
N ALA A 163 -10.87 -1.06 8.46
CA ALA A 163 -10.07 -1.26 9.66
C ALA A 163 -10.94 -1.53 10.90
N GLU A 164 -12.07 -0.82 11.05
CA GLU A 164 -13.03 -1.01 12.14
C GLU A 164 -13.68 -2.41 12.15
N LEU A 165 -13.75 -3.06 10.98
CA LEU A 165 -14.18 -4.46 10.86
C LEU A 165 -13.10 -5.44 11.32
N GLY A 166 -11.88 -5.00 11.62
CA GLY A 166 -10.74 -5.85 11.98
C GLY A 166 -10.04 -6.50 10.77
N ILE A 167 -10.21 -5.94 9.57
CA ILE A 167 -9.59 -6.41 8.33
C ILE A 167 -8.29 -5.65 8.10
N TYR A 168 -7.18 -6.37 8.09
CA TYR A 168 -5.84 -5.81 7.83
C TYR A 168 -5.13 -6.61 6.72
N PRO A 169 -4.57 -5.94 5.70
CA PRO A 169 -4.55 -4.48 5.50
C PRO A 169 -5.92 -3.91 5.17
N ALA A 170 -6.19 -2.67 5.61
CA ALA A 170 -7.49 -2.01 5.45
C ALA A 170 -7.68 -1.40 4.05
N VAL A 171 -7.37 -2.17 3.01
CA VAL A 171 -7.48 -1.74 1.60
C VAL A 171 -8.94 -1.75 1.17
N ASP A 172 -9.40 -0.67 0.56
CA ASP A 172 -10.69 -0.64 -0.13
C ASP A 172 -10.55 -1.23 -1.54
N PRO A 173 -11.11 -2.42 -1.82
CA PRO A 173 -10.93 -3.09 -3.09
C PRO A 173 -11.71 -2.45 -4.25
N LEU A 174 -12.73 -1.62 -3.94
CA LEU A 174 -13.55 -0.94 -4.95
C LEU A 174 -12.93 0.40 -5.35
N ASP A 175 -12.43 1.15 -4.37
CA ASP A 175 -11.80 2.46 -4.62
C ASP A 175 -10.32 2.36 -5.05
N SER A 176 -9.68 1.21 -4.82
CA SER A 176 -8.32 0.93 -5.29
C SER A 176 -8.28 0.55 -6.77
N THR A 177 -7.34 1.13 -7.50
CA THR A 177 -7.23 0.96 -8.96
C THR A 177 -5.78 0.71 -9.39
N SER A 178 -5.62 0.12 -10.56
CA SER A 178 -4.30 -0.08 -11.17
C SER A 178 -4.42 -0.06 -12.67
N ARG A 179 -3.51 0.64 -13.36
CA ARG A 179 -3.44 0.71 -14.82
C ARG A 179 -3.12 -0.64 -15.45
N ILE A 180 -2.35 -1.49 -14.77
CA ILE A 180 -1.96 -2.80 -15.28
C ILE A 180 -3.05 -3.86 -15.14
N LEU A 181 -4.19 -3.54 -14.49
CA LEU A 181 -5.34 -4.43 -14.37
C LEU A 181 -6.07 -4.56 -15.71
N SER A 182 -5.44 -5.26 -16.65
CA SER A 182 -5.94 -5.52 -18.00
C SER A 182 -5.60 -6.95 -18.42
N PRO A 183 -6.44 -7.60 -19.25
CA PRO A 183 -6.17 -8.95 -19.75
C PRO A 183 -4.85 -9.04 -20.52
N ALA A 184 -4.50 -7.99 -21.26
CA ALA A 184 -3.29 -7.94 -22.08
C ALA A 184 -1.98 -8.02 -21.27
N VAL A 185 -2.01 -7.61 -19.99
CA VAL A 185 -0.82 -7.60 -19.12
C VAL A 185 -0.85 -8.76 -18.13
N LEU A 186 -2.00 -9.07 -17.53
CA LEU A 186 -2.12 -10.06 -16.45
C LEU A 186 -2.53 -11.45 -16.92
N GLY A 187 -3.04 -11.58 -18.15
CA GLY A 187 -3.74 -12.77 -18.62
C GLY A 187 -5.21 -12.81 -18.17
N ASP A 188 -5.99 -13.63 -18.86
CA ASP A 188 -7.44 -13.71 -18.65
C ASP A 188 -7.80 -14.25 -17.27
N GLU A 189 -7.06 -15.24 -16.76
CA GLU A 189 -7.36 -15.89 -15.48
C GLU A 189 -7.34 -14.89 -14.32
N HIS A 190 -6.23 -14.16 -14.17
CA HIS A 190 -6.07 -13.17 -13.11
C HIS A 190 -7.07 -12.01 -13.28
N TYR A 191 -7.21 -11.49 -14.50
CA TYR A 191 -8.13 -10.38 -14.76
C TYR A 191 -9.58 -10.75 -14.44
N ASN A 192 -10.05 -11.91 -14.92
CA ASN A 192 -11.42 -12.35 -14.71
C ASN A 192 -11.70 -12.61 -13.22
N THR A 193 -10.77 -13.22 -12.49
CA THR A 193 -10.91 -13.40 -11.03
C THR A 193 -11.02 -12.05 -10.32
N ALA A 194 -10.19 -11.07 -10.67
CA ALA A 194 -10.26 -9.73 -10.08
C ALA A 194 -11.57 -8.99 -10.40
N GLN A 195 -12.09 -9.12 -11.63
CA GLN A 195 -13.39 -8.53 -11.99
C GLN A 195 -14.54 -9.19 -11.20
N ARG A 196 -14.57 -10.53 -11.12
CA ARG A 196 -15.60 -11.26 -10.35
C ARG A 196 -15.59 -10.88 -8.87
N VAL A 197 -14.41 -10.69 -8.27
CA VAL A 197 -14.28 -10.20 -6.88
C VAL A 197 -14.88 -8.80 -6.74
N LYS A 198 -14.57 -7.88 -7.66
CA LYS A 198 -15.13 -6.52 -7.66
C LYS A 198 -16.65 -6.51 -7.83
N GLU A 199 -17.17 -7.29 -8.77
CA GLU A 199 -18.62 -7.43 -9.01
C GLU A 199 -19.35 -7.98 -7.78
N THR A 200 -18.78 -9.01 -7.14
CA THR A 200 -19.35 -9.62 -5.93
C THR A 200 -19.40 -8.61 -4.77
N LEU A 201 -18.32 -7.84 -4.57
CA LEU A 201 -18.26 -6.83 -3.52
C LEU A 201 -19.13 -5.61 -3.82
N GLN A 202 -19.25 -5.22 -5.09
CA GLN A 202 -20.13 -4.14 -5.53
C GLN A 202 -21.59 -4.52 -5.29
N ARG A 203 -22.00 -5.73 -5.68
CA ARG A 203 -23.33 -6.25 -5.41
C ARG A 203 -23.61 -6.33 -3.91
N TYR A 204 -22.65 -6.76 -3.11
CA TYR A 204 -22.78 -6.74 -1.66
C TYR A 204 -23.01 -5.34 -1.09
N LYS A 205 -22.29 -4.32 -1.58
CA LYS A 205 -22.46 -2.92 -1.18
C LYS A 205 -23.87 -2.40 -1.49
N GLU A 206 -24.43 -2.75 -2.64
CA GLU A 206 -25.83 -2.41 -2.99
C GLU A 206 -26.84 -3.09 -2.05
N LEU A 207 -26.58 -4.36 -1.70
CA LEU A 207 -27.43 -5.11 -0.79
C LEU A 207 -27.29 -4.67 0.67
N GLN A 208 -26.16 -4.07 1.09
CA GLN A 208 -25.95 -3.60 2.46
C GLN A 208 -26.99 -2.55 2.89
N ASP A 209 -27.35 -1.61 2.01
CA ASP A 209 -28.36 -0.59 2.31
C ASP A 209 -29.75 -1.23 2.49
N ILE A 210 -30.08 -2.23 1.67
CA ILE A 210 -31.32 -3.01 1.79
C ILE A 210 -31.34 -3.79 3.11
N ILE A 211 -30.25 -4.48 3.44
CA ILE A 211 -30.10 -5.24 4.70
C ILE A 211 -30.25 -4.32 5.91
N ALA A 212 -29.69 -3.11 5.87
CA ALA A 212 -29.77 -2.15 6.96
C ALA A 212 -31.20 -1.66 7.22
N ILE A 213 -32.06 -1.62 6.19
CA ILE A 213 -33.44 -1.12 6.29
C ILE A 213 -34.44 -2.26 6.56
N LEU A 214 -34.36 -3.34 5.79
CA LEU A 214 -35.36 -4.42 5.75
C LEU A 214 -34.92 -5.68 6.52
N GLY A 215 -33.63 -5.85 6.77
CA GLY A 215 -33.06 -7.06 7.37
C GLY A 215 -32.64 -8.10 6.32
N MET A 216 -31.89 -9.11 6.77
CA MET A 216 -31.30 -10.14 5.90
C MET A 216 -32.33 -11.15 5.39
N ASP A 217 -33.43 -11.33 6.12
CA ASP A 217 -34.45 -12.35 5.82
C ASP A 217 -35.29 -12.02 4.58
N GLU A 218 -35.41 -10.72 4.27
CA GLU A 218 -36.18 -10.18 3.14
C GLU A 218 -35.46 -10.31 1.79
N LEU A 219 -34.19 -10.72 1.80
CA LEU A 219 -33.43 -10.99 0.58
C LEU A 219 -33.87 -12.29 -0.08
N SER A 220 -33.75 -12.34 -1.41
CA SER A 220 -33.87 -13.60 -2.15
C SER A 220 -32.78 -14.59 -1.70
N GLU A 221 -33.02 -15.89 -1.85
CA GLU A 221 -32.00 -16.91 -1.49
C GLU A 221 -30.71 -16.75 -2.30
N GLU A 222 -30.82 -16.24 -3.53
CA GLU A 222 -29.67 -15.90 -4.38
C GLU A 222 -28.89 -14.72 -3.81
N ASP A 223 -29.57 -13.63 -3.42
CA ASP A 223 -28.91 -12.46 -2.82
C ASP A 223 -28.29 -12.82 -1.46
N LYS A 224 -28.93 -13.68 -0.65
CA LYS A 224 -28.35 -14.20 0.61
C LYS A 224 -27.05 -14.94 0.34
N LEU A 225 -27.01 -15.79 -0.70
CA LEU A 225 -25.82 -16.50 -1.11
C LEU A 225 -24.70 -15.52 -1.50
N VAL A 226 -25.01 -14.51 -2.33
CA VAL A 226 -24.06 -13.47 -2.74
C VAL A 226 -23.50 -12.74 -1.53
N VAL A 227 -24.34 -12.35 -0.56
CA VAL A 227 -23.89 -11.68 0.67
C VAL A 227 -22.95 -12.57 1.48
N SER A 228 -23.28 -13.86 1.63
CA SER A 228 -22.44 -14.80 2.37
C SER A 228 -21.05 -14.97 1.74
N ARG A 229 -20.99 -15.11 0.40
CA ARG A 229 -19.73 -15.22 -0.35
C ARG A 229 -18.96 -13.91 -0.32
N ALA A 230 -19.63 -12.77 -0.49
CA ALA A 230 -18.99 -11.47 -0.43
C ALA A 230 -18.35 -11.19 0.92
N ARG A 231 -18.99 -11.58 2.03
CA ARG A 231 -18.40 -11.48 3.37
C ARG A 231 -17.16 -12.36 3.51
N ARG A 232 -17.18 -13.59 3.01
CA ARG A 232 -15.99 -14.47 2.96
C ARG A 232 -14.86 -13.84 2.15
N VAL A 233 -15.16 -13.35 0.94
CA VAL A 233 -14.19 -12.64 0.08
C VAL A 233 -13.62 -11.42 0.81
N GLN A 234 -14.46 -10.62 1.46
CA GLN A 234 -14.02 -9.43 2.20
C GLN A 234 -13.08 -9.78 3.34
N ARG A 235 -13.35 -10.86 4.08
CA ARG A 235 -12.47 -11.37 5.14
C ARG A 235 -11.18 -11.97 4.58
N PHE A 236 -11.26 -12.70 3.47
CA PHE A 236 -10.11 -13.34 2.83
C PHE A 236 -9.10 -12.34 2.22
N LEU A 237 -9.51 -11.09 2.01
CA LEU A 237 -8.58 -10.00 1.67
C LEU A 237 -7.65 -9.60 2.83
N SER A 238 -7.91 -10.07 4.06
CA SER A 238 -7.02 -9.84 5.20
C SER A 238 -5.90 -10.88 5.27
N GLN A 239 -4.72 -10.44 5.70
CA GLN A 239 -3.52 -11.27 5.76
C GLN A 239 -2.66 -10.89 6.98
N PRO A 240 -2.12 -11.86 7.74
CA PRO A 240 -1.19 -11.59 8.81
C PRO A 240 0.17 -11.15 8.26
N PHE A 241 0.65 -9.98 8.70
CA PHE A 241 1.94 -9.44 8.28
C PHE A 241 3.09 -9.88 9.18
N HIS A 242 4.23 -10.21 8.57
CA HIS A 242 5.47 -10.53 9.29
C HIS A 242 5.90 -9.41 10.24
N VAL A 243 5.73 -8.15 9.83
CA VAL A 243 6.07 -6.99 10.68
C VAL A 243 5.09 -6.78 11.83
N ALA A 244 3.89 -7.34 11.75
CA ALA A 244 2.85 -7.22 12.77
C ALA A 244 2.86 -8.37 13.78
N GLU A 245 3.68 -9.41 13.56
CA GLU A 245 3.72 -10.63 14.38
C GLU A 245 3.95 -10.34 15.87
N GLN A 246 4.78 -9.33 16.19
CA GLN A 246 5.01 -8.91 17.58
C GLN A 246 3.78 -8.33 18.27
N PHE A 247 2.84 -7.75 17.50
CA PHE A 247 1.63 -7.12 18.03
C PHE A 247 0.43 -8.06 17.98
N THR A 248 0.34 -8.92 16.96
CA THR A 248 -0.81 -9.80 16.73
C THR A 248 -0.60 -11.19 17.33
N GLY A 249 0.65 -11.62 17.54
CA GLY A 249 0.99 -13.00 17.91
C GLY A 249 0.74 -14.01 16.78
N LEU A 250 0.31 -13.55 15.60
CA LEU A 250 0.07 -14.39 14.42
C LEU A 250 1.29 -14.33 13.52
N LYS A 251 1.77 -15.51 13.12
CA LYS A 251 2.91 -15.62 12.20
C LYS A 251 2.54 -14.99 10.86
N GLY A 252 3.44 -14.14 10.35
CA GLY A 252 3.29 -13.58 9.01
C GLY A 252 3.29 -14.67 7.93
N VAL A 253 2.49 -14.46 6.89
CA VAL A 253 2.43 -15.36 5.73
C VAL A 253 2.74 -14.58 4.46
N LEU A 254 3.36 -15.21 3.47
CA LEU A 254 3.53 -14.70 2.12
C LEU A 254 2.75 -15.61 1.19
N VAL A 255 1.86 -15.03 0.38
CA VAL A 255 0.94 -15.77 -0.48
C VAL A 255 1.36 -15.56 -1.93
N ASP A 256 1.48 -16.64 -2.69
CA ASP A 256 1.76 -16.57 -4.13
C ASP A 256 0.52 -16.07 -4.90
N ILE A 257 0.75 -15.44 -6.05
CA ILE A 257 -0.32 -14.96 -6.93
C ILE A 257 -1.22 -16.12 -7.37
N LYS A 258 -0.65 -17.29 -7.67
CA LYS A 258 -1.42 -18.47 -8.11
C LYS A 258 -2.37 -18.96 -7.02
N ASP A 259 -1.89 -19.00 -5.78
CA ASP A 259 -2.69 -19.44 -4.63
C ASP A 259 -3.78 -18.41 -4.31
N THR A 260 -3.47 -17.12 -4.49
CA THR A 260 -4.44 -16.03 -4.39
C THR A 260 -5.59 -16.22 -5.39
N ILE A 261 -5.28 -16.41 -6.67
CA ILE A 261 -6.29 -16.59 -7.74
C ILE A 261 -7.15 -17.82 -7.47
N LYS A 262 -6.52 -18.95 -7.15
CA LYS A 262 -7.20 -20.21 -6.80
C LYS A 262 -8.15 -19.99 -5.61
N GLY A 263 -7.67 -19.39 -4.53
CA GLY A 263 -8.46 -19.16 -3.32
C GLY A 263 -9.70 -18.30 -3.56
N PHE A 264 -9.56 -17.20 -4.29
CA PHE A 264 -10.71 -16.36 -4.62
C PHE A 264 -11.71 -17.08 -5.54
N ASN A 265 -11.25 -17.83 -6.54
CA ASN A 265 -12.15 -18.60 -7.40
C ASN A 265 -12.92 -19.67 -6.60
N MET A 266 -12.25 -20.43 -5.71
CA MET A 266 -12.93 -21.42 -4.86
C MET A 266 -14.05 -20.82 -3.99
N ILE A 267 -13.83 -19.62 -3.43
CA ILE A 267 -14.86 -18.91 -2.66
C ILE A 267 -16.03 -18.48 -3.56
N MET A 268 -15.74 -17.94 -4.74
CA MET A 268 -16.78 -17.46 -5.66
C MET A 268 -17.57 -18.60 -6.32
N ASP A 269 -16.92 -19.75 -6.55
CA ASP A 269 -17.53 -20.95 -7.13
C ASP A 269 -18.33 -21.75 -6.07
N GLY A 270 -18.13 -21.44 -4.78
CA GLY A 270 -18.91 -22.00 -3.67
C GLY A 270 -18.35 -23.29 -3.08
N GLU A 271 -17.13 -23.69 -3.45
CA GLU A 271 -16.50 -24.93 -2.98
C GLU A 271 -16.26 -24.95 -1.45
N VAL A 272 -16.21 -23.76 -0.85
CA VAL A 272 -15.91 -23.55 0.58
C VAL A 272 -17.09 -22.93 1.34
N ASP A 273 -18.30 -23.03 0.80
CA ASP A 273 -19.51 -22.44 1.40
C ASP A 273 -19.94 -23.11 2.71
N GLU A 274 -19.40 -24.28 3.02
CA GLU A 274 -19.64 -24.98 4.29
C GLU A 274 -18.93 -24.31 5.49
N TYR A 275 -17.90 -23.50 5.26
CA TYR A 275 -17.09 -22.92 6.34
C TYR A 275 -17.62 -21.55 6.81
N PRO A 276 -17.51 -21.25 8.11
CA PRO A 276 -17.94 -19.97 8.67
C PRO A 276 -17.07 -18.81 8.19
N GLU A 277 -17.64 -17.60 8.09
CA GLU A 277 -16.94 -16.38 7.64
C GLU A 277 -15.66 -16.09 8.44
N ALA A 278 -15.66 -16.40 9.74
CA ALA A 278 -14.52 -16.20 10.63
C ALA A 278 -13.27 -17.03 10.25
N ALA A 279 -13.46 -18.13 9.51
CA ALA A 279 -12.37 -18.96 9.02
C ALA A 279 -11.49 -18.23 7.99
N PHE A 280 -12.07 -17.28 7.26
CA PHE A 280 -11.39 -16.53 6.20
C PHE A 280 -10.69 -15.26 6.71
N ASN A 281 -10.75 -14.97 8.02
CA ASN A 281 -10.14 -13.78 8.59
C ASN A 281 -8.69 -14.05 9.04
N LEU A 282 -7.76 -13.17 8.65
CA LEU A 282 -6.33 -13.19 8.96
C LEU A 282 -5.68 -14.56 8.67
N VAL A 283 -5.83 -15.01 7.43
CA VAL A 283 -5.24 -16.26 6.90
C VAL A 283 -4.43 -15.95 5.64
N GLY A 284 -3.47 -16.80 5.29
CA GLY A 284 -2.70 -16.64 4.06
C GLY A 284 -3.35 -17.35 2.87
N SER A 285 -3.33 -18.67 2.88
CA SER A 285 -3.84 -19.50 1.78
C SER A 285 -5.28 -19.97 2.02
N ILE A 286 -5.92 -20.45 0.97
CA ILE A 286 -7.27 -21.04 1.08
C ILE A 286 -7.25 -22.33 1.90
N GLU A 287 -6.15 -23.10 1.84
CA GLU A 287 -5.96 -24.31 2.63
C GLU A 287 -5.94 -24.00 4.13
N GLU A 288 -5.27 -22.92 4.55
CA GLU A 288 -5.29 -22.44 5.94
C GLU A 288 -6.71 -22.03 6.37
N ALA A 289 -7.47 -21.37 5.49
CA ALA A 289 -8.86 -21.02 5.75
C ALA A 289 -9.73 -22.27 5.98
N ILE A 290 -9.55 -23.30 5.16
CA ILE A 290 -10.26 -24.58 5.29
C ILE A 290 -9.89 -25.30 6.60
N GLU A 291 -8.61 -25.37 6.95
CA GLU A 291 -8.18 -25.97 8.21
C GLU A 291 -8.75 -25.24 9.43
N LYS A 292 -8.74 -23.92 9.41
CA LYS A 292 -9.33 -23.08 10.45
C LYS A 292 -10.85 -23.28 10.51
N GLY A 293 -11.52 -23.36 9.36
CA GLY A 293 -12.95 -23.63 9.27
C GLY A 293 -13.34 -24.97 9.88
N LYS A 294 -12.58 -26.03 9.60
CA LYS A 294 -12.78 -27.37 10.20
C LYS A 294 -12.63 -27.35 11.72
N LYS A 295 -11.64 -26.62 12.25
CA LYS A 295 -11.46 -26.47 13.70
C LYS A 295 -12.64 -25.75 14.36
N LEU A 296 -13.08 -24.64 13.77
CA LEU A 296 -14.23 -23.89 14.29
C LEU A 296 -15.53 -24.70 14.28
N LEU A 297 -15.75 -25.51 13.23
CA LEU A 297 -16.90 -26.41 13.16
C LEU A 297 -16.80 -27.56 14.19
N ALA A 298 -15.59 -28.05 14.46
CA ALA A 298 -15.37 -29.08 15.48
C ALA A 298 -15.53 -28.55 16.91
N GLU A 299 -15.23 -27.28 17.16
CA GLU A 299 -15.41 -26.63 18.47
C GLU A 299 -16.86 -26.20 18.74
N ALA A 300 -17.66 -26.00 17.68
CA ALA A 300 -19.08 -25.64 17.78
C ALA A 300 -20.02 -26.83 17.94
N ASN A 301 -19.56 -28.05 17.66
CA ASN A 301 -20.29 -29.32 17.84
C ASN A 301 -19.94 -29.98 19.17
#